data_AF-A0AAF0T6J8-F1
#
_entry.id   AF-A0AAF0T6J8-F1
#
_cell.length_a   1.000
_cell.length_b   1.000
_cell.length_c   1.000
_cell.angle_alpha   90.00
_cell.angle_beta   90.00
_cell.angle_gamma   90.00
#
_symmetry.space_group_name_H-M   'P 1'
#
loop_
_entity.id
_entity.type
_entity.pdbx_description
1 polymer ?
#
loop_
_entity_poly.entity_id
_entity_poly.type
_entity_poly.pdbx_seq_one_letter_code
_entity_poly.pdbx_strand_id
1 'polypeptide(L)'
;MPEHTADLLSCWIRRGGSKSQKKWWKMIPSCIWWTIWRERNGRCFEDKSKSINDVKWNCLVSLFFWCEENYIEEVDDFVDFLGAL
;
A
#
# COMPACT_ATOMS: atom_id res chain seq x y z
N MET A 1 -6.97 -20.44 -5.95
CA MET A 1 -7.17 -18.98 -5.86
C MET A 1 -8.10 -18.73 -4.68
N PRO A 2 -7.85 -17.76 -3.78
CA PRO A 2 -8.73 -17.54 -2.64
C PRO A 2 -10.14 -17.18 -3.12
N GLU A 3 -11.17 -17.73 -2.47
CA GLU A 3 -12.57 -17.54 -2.86
C GLU A 3 -13.09 -16.17 -2.39
N HIS A 4 -12.65 -15.72 -1.22
CA HIS A 4 -13.01 -14.42 -0.67
C HIS A 4 -11.81 -13.52 -0.41
N THR A 5 -12.05 -12.21 -0.37
CA THR A 5 -11.03 -11.21 -0.01
C THR A 5 -10.43 -11.48 1.37
N ALA A 6 -11.24 -11.97 2.32
CA ALA A 6 -10.76 -12.38 3.63
C ALA A 6 -9.72 -13.51 3.57
N ASP A 7 -9.90 -14.48 2.67
CA ASP A 7 -8.96 -15.60 2.47
C ASP A 7 -7.66 -15.13 1.82
N LEU A 8 -7.75 -14.16 0.90
CA LEU A 8 -6.58 -13.52 0.32
C LEU A 8 -5.77 -12.77 1.40
N LEU A 9 -6.46 -11.98 2.24
CA LEU A 9 -5.84 -11.24 3.34
C LEU A 9 -5.22 -12.16 4.39
N SER A 10 -5.89 -13.26 4.74
CA SER A 10 -5.36 -14.23 5.71
C SER A 10 -4.12 -14.94 5.18
N CYS A 11 -4.10 -15.28 3.88
CA CYS A 11 -2.91 -15.83 3.22
C CYS A 11 -1.75 -14.84 3.21
N TRP A 12 -2.04 -13.57 2.95
CA TRP A 12 -1.05 -12.49 2.92
C TRP A 12 -0.38 -12.30 4.29
N ILE A 13 -1.17 -12.14 5.35
CA ILE A 13 -0.68 -11.93 6.71
C ILE A 13 0.11 -13.15 7.20
N ARG A 14 -0.31 -14.37 6.85
CA ARG A 14 0.36 -15.61 7.26
C ARG A 14 1.75 -15.77 6.62
N ARG A 15 1.94 -15.28 5.40
CA ARG A 15 3.23 -15.30 4.69
C ARG A 15 4.13 -14.11 5.03
N GLY A 16 3.59 -13.08 5.68
CA GLY A 16 4.29 -11.83 5.90
C GLY A 16 5.34 -11.90 7.00
N GLY A 17 6.61 -11.80 6.58
CA GLY A 17 7.76 -11.26 7.32
C GLY A 17 8.08 -11.81 8.72
N SER A 18 9.16 -11.29 9.28
CA SER A 18 9.51 -11.49 10.69
C SER A 18 8.50 -10.79 11.62
N LYS A 19 8.56 -11.05 12.93
CA LYS A 19 7.61 -10.45 13.91
C LYS A 19 7.59 -8.91 13.85
N SER A 20 8.71 -8.25 13.54
CA SER A 20 8.80 -6.79 13.39
C SER A 20 8.11 -6.29 12.12
N GLN A 21 8.32 -6.98 10.99
CA GLN A 21 7.73 -6.60 9.70
C GLN A 21 6.22 -6.87 9.62
N LYS A 22 5.67 -7.70 10.52
CA LYS A 22 4.22 -8.02 10.53
C LYS A 22 3.31 -6.79 10.62
N LYS A 23 3.76 -5.67 11.20
CA LYS A 23 2.99 -4.41 11.18
C LYS A 23 2.78 -3.96 9.72
N TRP A 24 3.86 -3.83 8.96
CA TRP A 24 3.82 -3.40 7.57
C TRP A 24 3.08 -4.38 6.67
N TRP A 25 3.32 -5.69 6.85
CA TRP A 25 2.62 -6.72 6.09
C TRP A 25 1.10 -6.67 6.26
N LYS A 26 0.57 -6.23 7.40
CA LYS A 26 -0.87 -6.02 7.60
C LYS A 26 -1.40 -4.79 6.88
N MET A 27 -0.56 -3.77 6.65
CA MET A 27 -0.96 -2.49 6.05
C MET A 27 -0.98 -2.55 4.52
N ILE A 28 -0.07 -3.31 3.89
CA ILE A 28 0.06 -3.37 2.42
C ILE A 28 -1.27 -3.62 1.70
N PRO A 29 -2.11 -4.61 2.08
CA PRO A 29 -3.36 -4.86 1.38
C PRO A 29 -4.35 -3.69 1.48
N SER A 30 -4.40 -3.03 2.65
CA SER A 30 -5.25 -1.86 2.88
C SER A 30 -4.80 -0.68 2.01
N CYS A 31 -3.48 -0.45 1.90
CA CYS A 31 -2.93 0.60 1.04
C CYS A 31 -3.27 0.33 -0.44
N ILE A 32 -3.07 -0.90 -0.93
CA ILE A 32 -3.42 -1.29 -2.30
C ILE A 32 -4.92 -1.06 -2.56
N TRP A 33 -5.77 -1.55 -1.66
CA TRP A 33 -7.22 -1.40 -1.77
C TRP A 33 -7.63 0.07 -1.81
N TRP A 34 -7.11 0.88 -0.89
CA TRP A 34 -7.40 2.31 -0.80
C TRP A 34 -6.99 3.06 -2.06
N THR A 35 -5.77 2.83 -2.55
CA THR A 35 -5.27 3.51 -3.76
C THR A 35 -6.08 3.12 -5.00
N ILE A 36 -6.44 1.84 -5.16
CA ILE A 36 -7.31 1.40 -6.27
C ILE A 36 -8.70 2.02 -6.16
N TRP A 37 -9.28 2.05 -4.96
CA TRP A 37 -10.58 2.68 -4.72
C TRP A 37 -10.56 4.17 -5.08
N ARG A 38 -9.53 4.90 -4.64
CA ARG A 38 -9.35 6.32 -4.98
C ARG A 38 -9.21 6.55 -6.49
N GLU A 39 -8.44 5.71 -7.18
CA GLU A 39 -8.26 5.82 -8.63
C GLU A 39 -9.56 5.54 -9.39
N ARG A 40 -10.29 4.49 -9.00
CA ARG A 40 -11.60 4.16 -9.62
C ARG A 40 -12.61 5.28 -9.43
N ASN A 41 -12.69 5.85 -8.23
CA ASN A 41 -13.59 6.96 -7.98
C ASN A 41 -13.18 8.23 -8.70
N GLY A 42 -11.89 8.54 -8.78
CA GLY A 42 -11.39 9.67 -9.56
C GLY A 42 -11.80 9.58 -11.04
N ARG A 43 -11.72 8.38 -11.62
CA ARG A 43 -12.16 8.14 -13.01
C ARG A 43 -13.68 8.26 -13.16
N CYS A 44 -14.44 7.67 -12.25
CA CYS A 44 -15.90 7.63 -12.37
C CYS A 44 -16.58 8.97 -12.04
N PHE A 45 -16.06 9.71 -11.07
CA PHE A 45 -16.75 10.88 -10.50
C PHE A 45 -16.04 12.21 -10.79
N GLU A 46 -14.75 12.20 -11.11
CA GLU A 46 -13.97 13.43 -11.34
C GLU A 46 -13.40 13.52 -12.77
N ASP A 47 -13.62 12.51 -13.62
CA ASP A 47 -13.02 12.38 -14.96
C ASP A 47 -11.48 12.52 -14.95
N LYS A 48 -10.85 12.09 -13.85
CA LYS A 48 -9.40 12.11 -13.68
C LYS A 48 -8.84 10.69 -13.76
N SER A 49 -7.84 10.50 -14.60
CA SER A 49 -7.07 9.26 -14.67
C SER A 49 -5.60 9.51 -14.40
N LYS A 50 -5.00 8.69 -13.54
CA LYS A 50 -3.55 8.70 -13.31
C LYS A 50 -2.84 7.62 -14.11
N SER A 51 -1.56 7.83 -14.39
CA SER A 51 -0.73 6.78 -14.99
C SER A 51 -0.56 5.62 -14.00
N ILE A 52 -0.23 4.43 -14.51
CA ILE A 52 0.06 3.28 -13.63
C ILE A 52 1.22 3.56 -12.67
N ASN A 53 2.20 4.37 -13.09
CA ASN A 53 3.34 4.75 -12.25
C ASN A 53 2.88 5.66 -11.12
N ASP A 54 2.01 6.62 -11.40
CA ASP A 54 1.45 7.50 -10.36
C ASP A 54 0.58 6.71 -9.37
N VAL A 55 -0.17 5.71 -9.84
CA VAL A 55 -0.96 4.83 -8.96
C VAL A 55 -0.04 4.02 -8.05
N LYS A 56 1.04 3.44 -8.59
CA LYS A 56 2.05 2.73 -7.81
C LYS A 56 2.71 3.66 -6.79
N TRP A 57 3.11 4.85 -7.21
CA TRP A 57 3.71 5.86 -6.34
C TRP A 57 2.78 6.23 -5.19
N ASN A 58 1.52 6.56 -5.49
CA ASN A 58 0.51 6.88 -4.47
C ASN A 58 0.30 5.72 -3.47
N CYS A 59 0.37 4.47 -3.93
CA CYS A 59 0.28 3.30 -3.06
C CYS A 59 1.46 3.21 -2.09
N LEU A 60 2.68 3.42 -2.59
CA LEU A 60 3.88 3.36 -1.76
C LEU A 60 3.97 4.53 -0.77
N VAL A 61 3.63 5.76 -1.21
CA VAL A 61 3.55 6.93 -0.32
C VAL A 61 2.50 6.72 0.77
N SER A 62 1.33 6.16 0.42
CA SER A 62 0.30 5.83 1.41
C SER A 62 0.80 4.78 2.40
N LEU A 63 1.54 3.77 1.92
CA LEU A 63 2.11 2.73 2.77
C LEU A 63 3.13 3.31 3.75
N PHE A 64 4.06 4.14 3.27
CA PHE A 64 5.03 4.85 4.12
C PHE A 64 4.32 5.65 5.21
N PHE A 65 3.39 6.53 4.81
CA PHE A 65 2.63 7.37 5.74
C PHE A 65 1.86 6.55 6.78
N TRP A 66 1.24 5.43 6.38
CA TRP A 66 0.45 4.61 7.29
C TRP A 66 1.31 3.73 8.22
N CYS A 67 2.57 3.51 7.88
CA CYS A 67 3.50 2.72 8.67
C CYS A 67 4.27 3.58 9.68
N GLU A 68 4.78 4.72 9.22
CA GLU A 68 5.67 5.63 9.96
C GLU A 68 4.94 6.83 10.56
N GLU A 69 3.69 7.10 10.15
CA GLU A 69 2.92 8.30 10.55
C GLU A 69 3.61 9.63 10.19
N ASN A 70 4.55 9.56 9.22
CA ASN A 70 5.37 10.68 8.75
C ASN A 70 5.22 10.88 7.24
N TYR A 71 5.51 12.10 6.79
CA TYR A 71 5.61 12.40 5.36
C TYR A 71 7.01 12.07 4.85
N ILE A 72 7.12 11.82 3.54
CA ILE A 72 8.43 11.67 2.90
C ILE A 72 9.04 13.07 2.84
N GLU A 73 10.03 13.34 3.68
CA GLU A 73 10.81 14.57 3.67
C GLU A 73 11.99 14.43 2.70
N GLU A 74 12.72 13.31 2.80
CA GLU A 74 13.83 12.97 1.91
C GLU A 74 13.59 11.63 1.19
N VAL A 75 14.18 11.48 0.00
CA VAL A 75 14.07 10.23 -0.77
C VAL A 75 14.77 9.08 -0.05
N ASP A 76 15.84 9.38 0.69
CA ASP A 76 16.63 8.38 1.42
C ASP A 76 15.80 7.71 2.53
N ASP A 77 14.98 8.46 3.28
CA ASP A 77 14.06 7.90 4.29
C ASP A 77 13.11 6.86 3.69
N PHE A 78 12.61 7.16 2.49
CA PHE A 78 11.69 6.28 1.79
C PHE A 78 12.40 5.05 1.22
N VAL A 79 13.65 5.20 0.73
CA VAL A 79 14.47 4.07 0.27
C VAL A 79 14.83 3.15 1.44
N ASP A 80 15.21 3.71 2.58
CA ASP A 80 15.52 2.96 3.80
C ASP A 80 14.29 2.21 4.31
N PHE A 81 13.12 2.85 4.31
CA PHE A 81 11.85 2.20 4.63
C PHE A 81 11.57 1.00 3.71
N LEU A 82 11.73 1.16 2.39
CA LEU A 82 11.54 0.07 1.45
C LEU A 82 12.58 -1.04 1.61
N GLY A 83 13.81 -0.69 1.99
CA GLY A 83 14.88 -1.65 2.26
C GLY A 83 14.64 -2.48 3.52
N ALA A 84 13.86 -1.97 4.47
CA ALA A 84 13.53 -2.67 5.70
C ALA A 84 12.36 -3.66 5.55
N LEU A 85 11.48 -3.45 4.56
CA LEU A 85 10.20 -4.15 4.35
C LEU A 85 10.33 -5.68 4.18
#